data_AF-A0A3M1JRF5-F1
#
_entry.id   AF-A0A3M1JRF5-F1
#
_cell.length_a   1.000
_cell.length_b   1.000
_cell.length_c   1.000
_cell.angle_alpha   90.00
_cell.angle_beta   90.00
_cell.angle_gamma   90.00
#
_symmetry.space_group_name_H-M   'P 1'
#
loop_
_entity.id
_entity.type
_entity.pdbx_description
1 polymer ?
#
loop_
_entity_poly.entity_id
_entity_poly.type
_entity_poly.pdbx_seq_one_letter_code
_entity_poly.pdbx_strand_id
1 'polypeptide(L)'
;MPLSRDSNFRRRSPPNCCHERRLRPVANRCKRNAGSRFSGTVMLNKRDQGGGKRRSMYQQDIENPIPNLPQEVSRVEAGLDAIRDAYAKQTLPVLRLPGARDDLARIRDIAEGIRDQFSDVVILGTGGASLGAQALAALKGPQVSRDETVTRLHFADNLAPQTMETFLRDLDLRRTHFVVISKSGTTPETLAQLVTCFSALRLRVPEHDLKRYFTVIVQPGESPLRRFAEKWELPVHDHDPDLGGRYSVFSIVGVLPAMIAGLDAIALREGAEKVLLQALNAPFSQDVPAVQGAGLIYALKATRNININVLMPYESRLEPFSAWYKQLWAESVAKNGAGTTPLTALGPVDQHSQLQLFLDGPRDKFFTIITTDTSGAGPVIDSTLIDDPELGYLSGHTIGDLVAAEGAATIEALRRHGRPFRHIRVKQVNERTLGALMMHFILETVMAAHLFGVDPFTQPAVELGKRLTRRYLAGNDEVFSVVPEAAPDRTVH
;
A
#
# COMPACT_ATOMS: atom_id res chain seq x y z
N MET A 1 32.53 -34.05 -53.76
CA MET A 1 31.67 -34.67 -54.79
C MET A 1 30.21 -34.29 -54.54
N PRO A 2 29.31 -34.33 -55.54
CA PRO A 2 28.26 -33.30 -55.68
C PRO A 2 26.81 -33.83 -55.77
N LEU A 3 25.85 -32.91 -55.93
CA LEU A 3 24.75 -32.88 -56.93
C LEU A 3 23.78 -31.71 -56.54
N SER A 4 23.71 -30.59 -57.27
CA SER A 4 22.86 -30.30 -58.45
C SER A 4 21.40 -29.92 -58.10
N ARG A 5 20.65 -29.03 -58.78
CA ARG A 5 20.73 -28.47 -60.16
C ARG A 5 20.27 -27.00 -60.25
N ASP A 6 20.54 -26.38 -61.39
CA ASP A 6 20.11 -25.05 -61.84
C ASP A 6 18.62 -24.94 -62.21
N SER A 7 18.11 -23.69 -62.34
CA SER A 7 17.58 -23.20 -63.63
C SER A 7 17.25 -21.69 -63.61
N ASN A 8 17.43 -21.03 -64.76
CA ASN A 8 17.06 -19.63 -65.02
C ASN A 8 15.90 -19.57 -66.05
N PHE A 9 14.96 -18.61 -65.97
CA PHE A 9 14.76 -17.56 -67.01
C PHE A 9 13.54 -16.61 -66.81
N ARG A 10 13.83 -15.30 -66.91
CA ARG A 10 13.07 -14.14 -67.47
C ARG A 10 11.52 -14.07 -67.49
N ARG A 11 11.03 -13.00 -66.82
CA ARG A 11 10.01 -11.97 -67.22
C ARG A 11 9.18 -12.17 -68.51
N ARG A 12 7.86 -11.89 -68.43
CA ARG A 12 7.04 -11.18 -69.45
C ARG A 12 5.77 -10.54 -68.86
N SER A 13 5.17 -9.58 -69.57
CA SER A 13 3.95 -8.78 -69.27
C SER A 13 3.38 -8.24 -70.62
N PRO A 14 2.22 -7.52 -70.70
CA PRO A 14 1.17 -7.23 -69.71
C PRO A 14 -0.05 -8.16 -69.93
N PRO A 15 -1.28 -7.81 -70.44
CA PRO A 15 -1.85 -6.55 -70.99
C PRO A 15 -2.77 -5.78 -69.99
N ASN A 16 -3.58 -4.83 -70.49
CA ASN A 16 -4.58 -4.04 -69.74
C ASN A 16 -6.02 -4.56 -69.95
N CYS A 17 -6.96 -4.19 -69.06
CA CYS A 17 -8.34 -3.89 -69.47
C CYS A 17 -8.98 -2.84 -68.52
N CYS A 18 -9.82 -1.96 -69.05
CA CYS A 18 -10.45 -0.86 -68.30
C CYS A 18 -11.96 -1.11 -68.11
N HIS A 19 -12.52 -0.66 -66.99
CA HIS A 19 -13.86 -0.04 -67.00
C HIS A 19 -14.12 0.79 -65.74
N GLU A 20 -14.63 2.00 -65.93
CA GLU A 20 -15.25 2.81 -64.88
C GLU A 20 -16.66 2.28 -64.55
N ARG A 21 -17.11 2.47 -63.31
CA ARG A 21 -18.53 2.68 -62.98
C ARG A 21 -18.67 3.52 -61.71
N ARG A 22 -19.28 4.69 -61.83
CA ARG A 22 -19.61 5.57 -60.70
C ARG A 22 -20.90 5.10 -60.03
N LEU A 23 -20.89 4.90 -58.71
CA LEU A 23 -22.10 4.92 -57.88
C LEU A 23 -21.86 5.65 -56.54
N ARG A 24 -22.80 6.53 -56.21
CA ARG A 24 -23.11 7.12 -54.89
C ARG A 24 -24.60 6.79 -54.62
N PRO A 25 -25.17 7.04 -53.42
CA PRO A 25 -24.60 7.17 -52.08
C PRO A 25 -25.31 6.27 -51.04
N VAL A 26 -24.72 6.07 -49.85
CA VAL A 26 -25.49 5.86 -48.61
C VAL A 26 -24.80 6.61 -47.46
N ALA A 27 -25.54 7.46 -46.75
CA ALA A 27 -25.08 8.04 -45.49
C ALA A 27 -25.53 7.16 -44.31
N ASN A 28 -24.61 6.76 -43.44
CA ASN A 28 -24.94 5.89 -42.31
C ASN A 28 -24.57 6.54 -40.96
N ARG A 29 -25.54 6.59 -40.04
CA ARG A 29 -25.41 7.28 -38.74
C ARG A 29 -24.64 6.42 -37.73
N CYS A 30 -23.32 6.53 -37.66
CA CYS A 30 -22.58 6.11 -36.47
C CYS A 30 -22.88 7.04 -35.29
N LYS A 31 -23.89 6.71 -34.48
CA LYS A 31 -24.05 7.27 -33.14
C LYS A 31 -22.79 6.93 -32.32
N ARG A 32 -21.95 7.91 -32.04
CA ARG A 32 -20.90 7.78 -31.03
C ARG A 32 -21.57 7.71 -29.66
N ASN A 33 -21.56 6.55 -29.00
CA ASN A 33 -21.81 6.49 -27.57
C ASN A 33 -20.65 7.20 -26.87
N ALA A 34 -20.86 8.44 -26.42
CA ALA A 34 -19.94 9.11 -25.52
C ALA A 34 -19.97 8.38 -24.18
N GLY A 35 -18.82 7.85 -23.75
CA GLY A 35 -18.70 7.17 -22.45
C GLY A 35 -19.02 8.13 -21.31
N SER A 36 -19.82 7.68 -20.35
CA SER A 36 -20.19 8.45 -19.16
C SER A 36 -18.98 8.66 -18.25
N ARG A 37 -18.48 9.91 -18.21
CA ARG A 37 -17.47 10.34 -17.23
C ARG A 37 -18.08 10.39 -15.83
N PHE A 38 -17.46 9.71 -14.88
CA PHE A 38 -17.64 9.93 -13.44
C PHE A 38 -16.30 10.39 -12.84
N SER A 39 -15.94 11.66 -13.10
CA SER A 39 -14.80 12.30 -12.44
C SER A 39 -15.18 12.65 -10.99
N GLY A 40 -14.33 12.30 -10.02
CA GLY A 40 -14.52 12.66 -8.61
C GLY A 40 -14.12 14.11 -8.33
N THR A 41 -14.58 15.03 -9.17
CA THR A 41 -14.57 16.47 -8.90
C THR A 41 -15.96 16.85 -8.38
N VAL A 42 -16.02 17.38 -7.16
CA VAL A 42 -17.28 17.83 -6.53
C VAL A 42 -17.92 18.95 -7.34
N MET A 43 -18.92 18.64 -8.17
CA MET A 43 -19.99 19.53 -8.65
C MET A 43 -21.11 18.76 -9.37
N LEU A 44 -22.14 18.33 -8.64
CA LEU A 44 -23.45 18.00 -9.20
C LEU A 44 -24.61 18.56 -8.36
N ASN A 45 -24.57 19.87 -8.09
CA ASN A 45 -25.80 20.65 -8.10
C ASN A 45 -25.57 22.13 -8.44
N LYS A 46 -26.59 22.80 -8.98
CA LYS A 46 -26.55 24.24 -9.27
C LYS A 46 -27.06 25.04 -8.06
N ARG A 47 -26.33 26.11 -7.73
CA ARG A 47 -26.58 27.07 -6.62
C ARG A 47 -26.44 26.44 -5.23
N ASP A 48 -25.41 26.87 -4.52
CA ASP A 48 -25.67 27.78 -3.40
C ASP A 48 -24.53 28.82 -3.28
N GLN A 49 -24.70 29.85 -2.45
CA GLN A 49 -23.75 30.94 -2.24
C GLN A 49 -23.00 30.81 -0.90
N GLY A 50 -21.77 31.31 -0.84
CA GLY A 50 -21.10 31.61 0.44
C GLY A 50 -20.61 30.42 1.27
N GLY A 51 -19.64 29.65 0.77
CA GLY A 51 -18.96 28.61 1.55
C GLY A 51 -17.48 28.45 1.20
N GLY A 52 -16.60 28.47 2.20
CA GLY A 52 -15.15 28.33 1.99
C GLY A 52 -14.77 26.95 1.45
N LYS A 53 -14.15 26.89 0.27
CA LYS A 53 -13.73 25.62 -0.38
C LYS A 53 -12.71 24.85 0.47
N ARG A 54 -13.18 23.88 1.28
CA ARG A 54 -12.35 22.85 1.93
C ARG A 54 -11.68 21.99 0.84
N ARG A 55 -10.46 22.36 0.44
CA ARG A 55 -9.68 21.63 -0.58
C ARG A 55 -9.37 20.20 -0.07
N SER A 56 -9.63 19.19 -0.90
CA SER A 56 -9.24 17.80 -0.63
C SER A 56 -7.71 17.65 -0.50
N MET A 57 -7.23 16.54 0.07
CA MET A 57 -5.80 16.19 0.09
C MET A 57 -5.33 15.56 -1.23
N TYR A 58 -6.23 14.90 -1.95
CA TYR A 58 -6.02 14.24 -3.24
C TYR A 58 -7.28 14.38 -4.10
N GLN A 59 -7.14 14.20 -5.41
CA GLN A 59 -8.27 13.96 -6.32
C GLN A 59 -8.31 12.48 -6.69
N GLN A 60 -9.51 11.91 -6.83
CA GLN A 60 -9.74 10.58 -7.40
C GLN A 60 -10.66 10.71 -8.61
N ASP A 61 -10.28 10.11 -9.74
CA ASP A 61 -11.13 9.99 -10.92
C ASP A 61 -11.26 8.51 -11.33
N ILE A 62 -12.45 8.10 -11.78
CA ILE A 62 -12.78 6.71 -12.12
C ILE A 62 -13.18 6.61 -13.59
N GLU A 63 -12.59 5.66 -14.32
CA GLU A 63 -12.87 5.43 -15.75
C GLU A 63 -13.21 3.96 -16.07
N ASN A 64 -13.88 3.76 -17.21
CA ASN A 64 -14.58 2.52 -17.57
C ASN A 64 -15.54 1.96 -16.49
N PRO A 65 -16.38 2.81 -15.85
CA PRO A 65 -17.32 2.39 -14.81
C PRO A 65 -18.28 1.32 -15.33
N ILE A 66 -18.83 0.54 -14.41
CA ILE A 66 -19.86 -0.46 -14.72
C ILE A 66 -21.21 0.24 -14.86
N PRO A 67 -21.98 -0.02 -15.93
CA PRO A 67 -23.40 0.33 -15.91
C PRO A 67 -24.05 -0.40 -14.73
N ASN A 68 -24.66 0.36 -13.82
CA ASN A 68 -25.21 -0.04 -12.51
C ASN A 68 -24.27 0.08 -11.28
N LEU A 69 -23.10 0.72 -11.39
CA LEU A 69 -22.30 1.10 -10.20
C LEU A 69 -23.14 1.80 -9.08
N PRO A 70 -24.08 2.73 -9.37
CA PRO A 70 -24.91 3.35 -8.33
C PRO A 70 -25.85 2.39 -7.59
N GLN A 71 -26.23 1.24 -8.19
CA GLN A 71 -27.12 0.28 -7.53
C GLN A 71 -26.36 -0.57 -6.52
N GLU A 72 -25.13 -1.01 -6.84
CA GLU A 72 -24.25 -1.65 -5.85
C GLU A 72 -23.81 -0.66 -4.75
N VAL A 73 -23.67 0.64 -5.07
CA VAL A 73 -23.39 1.70 -4.09
C VAL A 73 -24.45 1.81 -2.98
N SER A 74 -25.70 1.39 -3.21
CA SER A 74 -26.73 1.38 -2.15
C SER A 74 -26.37 0.49 -0.95
N ARG A 75 -25.64 -0.62 -1.17
CA ARG A 75 -25.12 -1.49 -0.10
C ARG A 75 -24.00 -0.83 0.71
N VAL A 76 -23.45 0.28 0.22
CA VAL A 76 -22.28 0.96 0.78
C VAL A 76 -22.68 2.05 1.77
N GLU A 77 -23.95 2.42 1.83
CA GLU A 77 -24.51 3.32 2.87
C GLU A 77 -24.48 2.66 4.24
N ALA A 78 -25.01 1.43 4.36
CA ALA A 78 -25.03 0.68 5.63
C ALA A 78 -23.63 0.49 6.25
N GLY A 79 -22.60 0.26 5.44
CA GLY A 79 -21.22 0.17 5.93
C GLY A 79 -20.63 1.53 6.34
N LEU A 80 -20.99 2.62 5.66
CA LEU A 80 -20.55 3.97 6.05
C LEU A 80 -21.23 4.39 7.36
N ASP A 81 -22.51 4.04 7.54
CA ASP A 81 -23.20 4.20 8.81
C ASP A 81 -22.58 3.34 9.91
N ALA A 82 -22.17 2.09 9.64
CA ALA A 82 -21.41 1.30 10.59
C ALA A 82 -20.06 1.95 11.00
N ILE A 83 -19.38 2.65 10.08
CA ILE A 83 -18.17 3.45 10.39
C ILE A 83 -18.52 4.69 11.24
N ARG A 84 -19.61 5.40 10.93
CA ARG A 84 -20.10 6.53 11.74
C ARG A 84 -20.46 6.09 13.16
N ASP A 85 -21.18 4.99 13.29
CA ASP A 85 -21.57 4.37 14.55
C ASP A 85 -20.34 3.94 15.37
N ALA A 86 -19.37 3.28 14.73
CA ALA A 86 -18.15 2.83 15.40
C ALA A 86 -17.24 3.99 15.84
N TYR A 87 -17.24 5.11 15.11
CA TYR A 87 -16.58 6.34 15.53
C TYR A 87 -17.29 6.97 16.73
N ALA A 88 -18.62 7.16 16.65
CA ALA A 88 -19.43 7.77 17.70
C ALA A 88 -19.43 6.96 19.01
N LYS A 89 -19.51 5.62 18.89
CA LYS A 89 -19.47 4.66 20.01
C LYS A 89 -18.03 4.29 20.42
N GLN A 90 -17.01 4.87 19.76
CA GLN A 90 -15.58 4.68 20.03
C GLN A 90 -15.03 3.24 19.91
N THR A 91 -15.79 2.32 19.32
CA THR A 91 -15.50 0.87 19.28
C THR A 91 -14.37 0.45 18.34
N LEU A 92 -13.89 1.34 17.47
CA LEU A 92 -12.76 1.07 16.58
C LEU A 92 -11.61 2.06 16.82
N PRO A 93 -10.52 1.66 17.52
CA PRO A 93 -9.39 2.55 17.83
C PRO A 93 -8.73 3.20 16.60
N VAL A 94 -8.72 2.51 15.46
CA VAL A 94 -8.20 3.05 14.18
C VAL A 94 -8.95 4.30 13.70
N LEU A 95 -10.22 4.48 14.10
CA LEU A 95 -11.00 5.69 13.81
C LEU A 95 -10.76 6.81 14.84
N ARG A 96 -10.14 6.52 15.99
CA ARG A 96 -9.83 7.51 17.04
C ARG A 96 -8.43 8.10 16.90
N LEU A 97 -7.44 7.24 16.59
CA LEU A 97 -6.03 7.62 16.49
C LEU A 97 -5.72 8.81 15.55
N PRO A 98 -6.42 9.03 14.41
CA PRO A 98 -6.20 10.22 13.60
C PRO A 98 -6.46 11.55 14.33
N GLY A 99 -7.44 11.59 15.25
CA GLY A 99 -7.74 12.79 16.07
C GLY A 99 -6.92 12.87 17.37
N ALA A 100 -6.35 11.76 17.84
CA ALA A 100 -5.57 11.72 19.08
C ALA A 100 -4.30 12.57 19.01
N ARG A 101 -3.91 13.19 20.14
CA ARG A 101 -2.73 14.08 20.27
C ARG A 101 -2.03 13.98 21.64
N ASP A 102 -2.75 13.46 22.63
CA ASP A 102 -2.40 13.24 24.03
C ASP A 102 -1.21 12.29 24.24
N ASP A 103 -1.07 11.26 23.40
CA ASP A 103 0.05 10.32 23.42
C ASP A 103 1.32 10.88 22.73
N LEU A 104 1.19 11.88 21.84
CA LEU A 104 2.28 12.33 20.98
C LEU A 104 3.44 12.98 21.73
N ALA A 105 3.19 13.64 22.87
CA ALA A 105 4.26 14.19 23.70
C ALA A 105 5.14 13.05 24.25
N ARG A 106 4.53 12.07 24.93
CA ARG A 106 5.24 10.90 25.46
C ARG A 106 5.99 10.12 24.37
N ILE A 107 5.41 9.95 23.18
CA ILE A 107 6.09 9.24 22.07
C ILE A 107 7.28 10.05 21.53
N ARG A 108 7.17 11.39 21.53
CA ARG A 108 8.29 12.29 21.20
C ARG A 108 9.43 12.14 22.20
N ASP A 109 9.15 12.17 23.50
CA ASP A 109 10.16 12.05 24.55
C ASP A 109 10.97 10.75 24.41
N ILE A 110 10.28 9.64 24.08
CA ILE A 110 10.91 8.34 23.80
C ILE A 110 11.76 8.39 22.52
N ALA A 111 11.26 9.00 21.44
CA ALA A 111 12.00 9.13 20.19
C ALA A 111 13.26 9.99 20.35
N GLU A 112 13.16 11.11 21.08
CA GLU A 112 14.26 12.04 21.35
C GLU A 112 15.32 11.37 22.23
N GLY A 113 14.94 10.76 23.35
CA GLY A 113 15.87 9.99 24.21
C GLY A 113 16.56 8.81 23.50
N ILE A 114 15.97 8.26 22.43
CA ILE A 114 16.63 7.26 21.57
C ILE A 114 17.62 7.92 20.60
N ARG A 115 17.23 8.98 19.89
CA ARG A 115 18.12 9.66 18.91
C ARG A 115 19.37 10.24 19.58
N ASP A 116 19.24 10.78 20.79
CA ASP A 116 20.34 11.40 21.55
C ASP A 116 21.42 10.39 21.99
N GLN A 117 21.10 9.09 22.00
CA GLN A 117 22.01 8.01 22.43
C GLN A 117 22.47 7.09 21.28
N PHE A 118 21.69 6.98 20.19
CA PHE A 118 21.86 5.92 19.19
C PHE A 118 21.84 6.43 17.74
N SER A 119 22.84 6.01 16.95
CA SER A 119 22.90 6.30 15.51
C SER A 119 22.06 5.35 14.67
N ASP A 120 21.69 4.20 15.23
CA ASP A 120 21.00 3.13 14.54
C ASP A 120 19.86 2.61 15.41
N VAL A 121 18.69 2.39 14.80
CA VAL A 121 17.50 1.87 15.47
C VAL A 121 16.92 0.75 14.63
N VAL A 122 16.66 -0.39 15.25
CA VAL A 122 16.16 -1.59 14.60
C VAL A 122 14.73 -1.86 15.03
N ILE A 123 13.83 -1.97 14.06
CA ILE A 123 12.46 -2.45 14.29
C ILE A 123 12.47 -3.98 14.18
N LEU A 124 12.33 -4.65 15.32
CA LEU A 124 12.18 -6.10 15.42
C LEU A 124 10.69 -6.43 15.47
N GLY A 125 10.14 -6.80 14.32
CA GLY A 125 8.70 -7.02 14.11
C GLY A 125 8.43 -7.42 12.67
N THR A 126 7.31 -8.12 12.42
CA THR A 126 6.93 -8.58 11.08
C THR A 126 5.47 -8.23 10.74
N GLY A 127 5.15 -8.17 9.45
CA GLY A 127 3.85 -7.73 8.94
C GLY A 127 3.46 -6.35 9.48
N GLY A 128 2.33 -6.29 10.20
CA GLY A 128 1.75 -5.02 10.67
C GLY A 128 2.59 -4.30 11.73
N ALA A 129 3.53 -5.02 12.36
CA ALA A 129 4.51 -4.47 13.29
C ALA A 129 5.70 -3.77 12.60
N SER A 130 5.79 -3.82 11.27
CA SER A 130 6.93 -3.29 10.49
C SER A 130 6.50 -2.53 9.25
N LEU A 131 5.62 -3.08 8.39
CA LEU A 131 5.25 -2.50 7.09
C LEU A 131 4.67 -1.08 7.18
N GLY A 132 3.87 -0.79 8.22
CA GLY A 132 3.35 0.56 8.46
C GLY A 132 4.46 1.57 8.78
N ALA A 133 5.46 1.17 9.57
CA ALA A 133 6.61 1.99 9.90
C ALA A 133 7.57 2.15 8.71
N GLN A 134 7.78 1.11 7.89
CA GLN A 134 8.53 1.19 6.63
C GLN A 134 7.89 2.20 5.67
N ALA A 135 6.56 2.14 5.50
CA ALA A 135 5.81 3.06 4.66
C ALA A 135 5.97 4.52 5.08
N LEU A 136 6.03 4.81 6.39
CA LEU A 136 6.32 6.15 6.92
C LEU A 136 7.79 6.54 6.68
N ALA A 137 8.74 5.67 7.06
CA ALA A 137 10.18 5.93 6.95
C ALA A 137 10.64 6.26 5.52
N ALA A 138 10.00 5.64 4.51
CA ALA A 138 10.25 5.90 3.09
C ALA A 138 10.08 7.37 2.67
N LEU A 139 9.39 8.21 3.46
CA LEU A 139 9.30 9.65 3.23
C LEU A 139 10.67 10.37 3.26
N LYS A 140 11.66 9.83 3.98
CA LYS A 140 13.05 10.31 3.98
C LYS A 140 13.84 9.90 2.73
N GLY A 141 13.22 9.18 1.78
CA GLY A 141 13.85 8.63 0.61
C GLY A 141 14.34 7.19 0.82
N PRO A 142 15.00 6.58 -0.19
CA PRO A 142 15.70 5.32 0.00
C PRO A 142 16.83 5.48 1.03
N GLN A 143 17.26 4.38 1.66
CA GLN A 143 18.25 4.34 2.76
C GLN A 143 19.69 4.75 2.37
N VAL A 144 19.86 5.48 1.26
CA VAL A 144 21.14 6.04 0.77
C VAL A 144 21.43 7.42 1.38
N SER A 145 20.61 7.89 2.34
CA SER A 145 20.92 9.10 3.10
C SER A 145 22.22 8.92 3.89
N ARG A 146 23.27 9.61 3.44
CA ARG A 146 24.56 9.72 4.14
C ARG A 146 24.57 10.83 5.21
N ASP A 147 23.39 11.31 5.59
CA ASP A 147 23.25 12.31 6.65
C ASP A 147 23.47 11.66 8.02
N GLU A 148 24.69 11.79 8.54
CA GLU A 148 25.07 11.25 9.85
C GLU A 148 24.35 11.94 11.03
N THR A 149 23.60 13.03 10.79
CA THR A 149 22.78 13.70 11.81
C THR A 149 21.43 13.02 12.05
N VAL A 150 21.05 12.04 11.22
CA VAL A 150 19.76 11.34 11.33
C VAL A 150 19.96 9.88 11.75
N THR A 151 19.36 9.49 12.88
CA THR A 151 19.33 8.10 13.35
C THR A 151 18.72 7.18 12.29
N ARG A 152 19.49 6.17 11.86
CA ARG A 152 19.12 5.25 10.78
C ARG A 152 18.09 4.23 11.26
N LEU A 153 16.97 4.12 10.55
CA LEU A 153 16.01 3.02 10.74
C LEU A 153 16.38 1.79 9.91
N HIS A 154 16.46 0.67 10.60
CA HIS A 154 16.62 -0.68 10.06
C HIS A 154 15.37 -1.50 10.35
N PHE A 155 14.96 -2.37 9.43
CA PHE A 155 13.80 -3.23 9.57
C PHE A 155 14.20 -4.69 9.37
N ALA A 156 14.02 -5.51 10.38
CA ALA A 156 14.31 -6.95 10.33
C ALA A 156 12.99 -7.73 10.26
N ASP A 157 12.25 -7.63 9.14
CA ASP A 157 10.93 -8.25 8.98
C ASP A 157 10.99 -9.68 8.43
N ASN A 158 11.98 -9.97 7.57
CA ASN A 158 12.33 -11.28 7.05
C ASN A 158 13.42 -11.96 7.90
N LEU A 159 13.28 -13.26 8.14
CA LEU A 159 14.22 -14.10 8.89
C LEU A 159 15.13 -14.97 8.00
N ALA A 160 15.48 -14.46 6.82
CA ALA A 160 16.57 -15.04 6.02
C ALA A 160 17.88 -15.05 6.86
N PRO A 161 18.48 -16.23 7.14
CA PRO A 161 19.52 -16.32 8.16
C PRO A 161 20.78 -15.53 7.80
N GLN A 162 21.16 -15.49 6.51
CA GLN A 162 22.30 -14.69 6.04
C GLN A 162 22.07 -13.18 6.18
N THR A 163 20.79 -12.73 6.15
CA THR A 163 20.44 -11.33 6.42
C THR A 163 20.63 -11.02 7.90
N MET A 164 20.11 -11.85 8.81
CA MET A 164 20.28 -11.66 10.26
C MET A 164 21.75 -11.77 10.71
N GLU A 165 22.52 -12.69 10.12
CA GLU A 165 23.97 -12.82 10.38
C GLU A 165 24.74 -11.58 9.91
N THR A 166 24.49 -11.13 8.68
CA THR A 166 25.05 -9.89 8.13
C THR A 166 24.70 -8.68 8.99
N PHE A 167 23.45 -8.59 9.42
CA PHE A 167 22.92 -7.52 10.25
C PHE A 167 23.63 -7.40 11.61
N LEU A 168 23.86 -8.53 12.29
CA LEU A 168 24.58 -8.56 13.57
C LEU A 168 26.10 -8.38 13.44
N ARG A 169 26.67 -8.69 12.27
CA ARG A 169 28.09 -8.53 11.98
C ARG A 169 28.45 -7.08 11.67
N ASP A 170 27.62 -6.40 10.88
CA ASP A 170 27.98 -5.13 10.23
C ASP A 170 27.50 -3.88 11.00
N LEU A 171 26.58 -4.03 11.99
CA LEU A 171 26.21 -2.95 12.91
C LEU A 171 27.10 -2.88 14.16
N ASP A 172 27.51 -1.67 14.59
CA ASP A 172 28.03 -1.48 15.94
C ASP A 172 26.88 -1.52 16.96
N LEU A 173 26.61 -2.71 17.49
CA LEU A 173 25.56 -2.97 18.46
C LEU A 173 25.59 -2.01 19.68
N ARG A 174 26.74 -1.39 20.00
CA ARG A 174 26.87 -0.42 21.10
C ARG A 174 26.31 0.98 20.77
N ARG A 175 25.95 1.23 19.51
CA ARG A 175 25.26 2.45 19.04
C ARG A 175 23.86 2.15 18.47
N THR A 176 23.37 0.93 18.68
CA THR A 176 22.14 0.39 18.09
C THR A 176 21.07 0.13 19.14
N HIS A 177 19.90 0.75 18.97
CA HIS A 177 18.71 0.48 19.79
C HIS A 177 17.75 -0.49 19.11
N PHE A 178 16.96 -1.25 19.87
CA PHE A 178 16.05 -2.27 19.35
C PHE A 178 14.60 -2.01 19.82
N VAL A 179 13.73 -1.62 18.90
CA VAL A 179 12.29 -1.47 19.15
C VAL A 179 11.59 -2.78 18.78
N VAL A 180 11.15 -3.53 19.79
CA VAL A 180 10.56 -4.86 19.67
C VAL A 180 9.04 -4.74 19.63
N ILE A 181 8.42 -5.07 18.49
CA ILE A 181 7.00 -4.84 18.27
C ILE A 181 6.29 -6.17 17.98
N SER A 182 5.48 -6.63 18.92
CA SER A 182 4.59 -7.79 18.71
C SER A 182 3.36 -7.66 19.60
N LYS A 183 2.21 -7.29 19.01
CA LYS A 183 0.93 -7.13 19.71
C LYS A 183 0.64 -8.25 20.70
N SER A 184 0.66 -9.51 20.25
CA SER A 184 0.31 -10.68 21.10
C SER A 184 1.43 -11.18 22.01
N GLY A 185 2.63 -10.57 21.97
CA GLY A 185 3.82 -11.03 22.68
C GLY A 185 4.26 -12.49 22.44
N THR A 186 3.74 -13.14 21.40
CA THR A 186 3.85 -14.59 21.13
C THR A 186 4.30 -14.93 19.70
N THR A 187 4.57 -13.91 18.88
CA THR A 187 5.09 -14.03 17.50
C THR A 187 6.46 -14.73 17.51
N PRO A 188 6.59 -15.99 17.01
CA PRO A 188 7.86 -16.73 17.06
C PRO A 188 9.03 -15.96 16.44
N GLU A 189 8.76 -15.26 15.33
CA GLU A 189 9.74 -14.50 14.56
C GLU A 189 10.32 -13.35 15.40
N THR A 190 9.46 -12.51 15.96
CA THR A 190 9.87 -11.38 16.83
C THR A 190 10.55 -11.84 18.11
N LEU A 191 10.13 -12.97 18.70
CA LEU A 191 10.79 -13.54 19.88
C LEU A 191 12.19 -14.06 19.54
N ALA A 192 12.37 -14.73 18.40
CA ALA A 192 13.68 -15.17 17.93
C ALA A 192 14.60 -13.98 17.64
N GLN A 193 14.09 -12.92 16.99
CA GLN A 193 14.80 -11.65 16.75
C GLN A 193 15.29 -11.02 18.05
N LEU A 194 14.39 -10.86 19.03
CA LEU A 194 14.70 -10.30 20.35
C LEU A 194 15.83 -11.08 21.03
N VAL A 195 15.66 -12.39 21.21
CA VAL A 195 16.62 -13.24 21.92
C VAL A 195 17.98 -13.28 21.21
N THR A 196 17.98 -13.28 19.87
CA THR A 196 19.19 -13.27 19.04
C THR A 196 19.96 -11.94 19.17
N CYS A 197 19.28 -10.80 19.02
CA CYS A 197 19.91 -9.47 19.15
C CYS A 197 20.36 -9.20 20.60
N PHE A 198 19.55 -9.57 21.59
CA PHE A 198 19.86 -9.44 23.02
C PHE A 198 21.09 -10.27 23.40
N SER A 199 21.20 -11.50 22.90
CA SER A 199 22.36 -12.36 23.14
C SER A 199 23.63 -11.79 22.51
N ALA A 200 23.54 -11.26 21.28
CA ALA A 200 24.68 -10.62 20.62
C ALA A 200 25.14 -9.35 21.36
N LEU A 201 24.20 -8.52 21.83
CA LEU A 201 24.51 -7.29 22.56
C LEU A 201 25.09 -7.56 23.96
N ARG A 202 24.61 -8.58 24.68
CA ARG A 202 25.12 -9.00 26.00
C ARG A 202 26.58 -9.44 26.00
N LEU A 203 27.16 -9.70 24.82
CA LEU A 203 28.60 -9.94 24.64
C LEU A 203 29.42 -8.64 24.39
N ARG A 204 28.77 -7.46 24.37
CA ARG A 204 29.37 -6.17 23.97
C ARG A 204 29.15 -5.03 24.96
N VAL A 205 28.22 -5.16 25.92
CA VAL A 205 27.89 -4.14 26.94
C VAL A 205 27.67 -4.78 28.32
N PRO A 206 27.80 -4.02 29.43
CA PRO A 206 27.47 -4.52 30.77
C PRO A 206 26.00 -4.94 30.90
N GLU A 207 25.72 -5.94 31.74
CA GLU A 207 24.35 -6.48 31.90
C GLU A 207 23.34 -5.44 32.41
N HIS A 208 23.76 -4.57 33.33
CA HIS A 208 22.92 -3.49 33.87
C HIS A 208 22.56 -2.41 32.83
N ASP A 209 23.37 -2.29 31.76
CA ASP A 209 23.16 -1.34 30.69
C ASP A 209 22.13 -1.84 29.66
N LEU A 210 21.91 -3.17 29.54
CA LEU A 210 21.13 -3.77 28.45
C LEU A 210 19.74 -3.15 28.28
N LYS A 211 19.07 -2.81 29.38
CA LYS A 211 17.72 -2.22 29.35
C LYS A 211 17.61 -0.89 28.61
N ARG A 212 18.69 -0.11 28.48
CA ARG A 212 18.67 1.15 27.71
C ARG A 212 18.67 0.97 26.19
N TYR A 213 19.02 -0.22 25.70
CA TYR A 213 19.13 -0.56 24.27
C TYR A 213 17.86 -1.19 23.69
N PHE A 214 16.79 -1.35 24.48
CA PHE A 214 15.53 -1.96 24.03
C PHE A 214 14.32 -1.09 24.36
N THR A 215 13.26 -1.24 23.57
CA THR A 215 11.91 -0.73 23.90
C THR A 215 10.89 -1.71 23.34
N VAL A 216 9.88 -2.09 24.12
CA VAL A 216 8.96 -3.18 23.79
C VAL A 216 7.55 -2.64 23.62
N ILE A 217 6.91 -2.93 22.48
CA ILE A 217 5.51 -2.57 22.18
C ILE A 217 4.68 -3.85 22.07
N VAL A 218 3.79 -4.06 23.05
CA VAL A 218 3.07 -5.32 23.27
C VAL A 218 1.76 -5.07 24.03
N GLN A 219 0.70 -5.82 23.75
CA GLN A 219 -0.60 -5.59 24.39
C GLN A 219 -0.56 -5.91 25.90
N PRO A 220 -1.38 -5.27 26.75
CA PRO A 220 -1.54 -5.61 28.16
C PRO A 220 -1.87 -7.09 28.43
N GLY A 221 -1.51 -7.56 29.63
CA GLY A 221 -1.72 -8.94 30.08
C GLY A 221 -0.53 -9.88 29.82
N GLU A 222 -0.62 -11.11 30.30
CA GLU A 222 0.50 -12.07 30.31
C GLU A 222 0.97 -12.51 28.91
N SER A 223 2.27 -12.41 28.63
CA SER A 223 2.87 -12.94 27.39
C SER A 223 4.36 -13.27 27.56
N PRO A 224 4.93 -14.17 26.74
CA PRO A 224 6.38 -14.44 26.72
C PRO A 224 7.24 -13.19 26.54
N LEU A 225 6.82 -12.27 25.67
CA LEU A 225 7.51 -11.00 25.45
C LEU A 225 7.49 -10.09 26.69
N ARG A 226 6.36 -9.99 27.40
CA ARG A 226 6.29 -9.20 28.64
C ARG A 226 7.12 -9.80 29.76
N ARG A 227 7.03 -11.11 30.02
CA ARG A 227 7.87 -11.77 31.02
C ARG A 227 9.37 -11.68 30.70
N PHE A 228 9.74 -11.61 29.42
CA PHE A 228 11.12 -11.30 29.02
C PHE A 228 11.49 -9.84 29.34
N ALA A 229 10.62 -8.89 28.98
CA ALA A 229 10.83 -7.47 29.25
C ALA A 229 10.96 -7.18 30.76
N GLU A 230 10.02 -7.69 31.57
CA GLU A 230 10.00 -7.56 33.03
C GLU A 230 11.25 -8.17 33.68
N LYS A 231 11.66 -9.38 33.27
CA LYS A 231 12.88 -10.04 33.76
C LYS A 231 14.15 -9.21 33.55
N TRP A 232 14.21 -8.45 32.45
CA TRP A 232 15.38 -7.65 32.07
C TRP A 232 15.17 -6.14 32.26
N GLU A 233 14.11 -5.72 32.96
CA GLU A 233 13.75 -4.32 33.20
C GLU A 233 13.63 -3.46 31.93
N LEU A 234 13.24 -4.05 30.79
CA LEU A 234 13.12 -3.34 29.51
C LEU A 234 11.91 -2.39 29.51
N PRO A 235 12.02 -1.17 28.97
CA PRO A 235 10.89 -0.27 28.79
C PRO A 235 9.75 -0.91 27.98
N VAL A 236 8.54 -0.96 28.54
CA VAL A 236 7.33 -1.49 27.90
C VAL A 236 6.33 -0.38 27.62
N HIS A 237 5.71 -0.42 26.43
CA HIS A 237 4.58 0.43 26.05
C HIS A 237 3.44 -0.43 25.49
N ASP A 238 2.21 -0.03 25.79
CA ASP A 238 1.04 -0.82 25.47
C ASP A 238 0.66 -0.72 23.98
N HIS A 239 0.46 -1.87 23.34
CA HIS A 239 -0.31 -1.97 22.11
C HIS A 239 -1.80 -2.09 22.47
N ASP A 240 -2.65 -1.27 21.88
CA ASP A 240 -4.12 -1.36 22.05
C ASP A 240 -4.62 -2.79 21.69
N PRO A 241 -5.33 -3.51 22.60
CA PRO A 241 -5.83 -4.87 22.37
C PRO A 241 -6.86 -5.01 21.25
N ASP A 242 -7.58 -3.95 20.88
CA ASP A 242 -8.63 -3.99 19.86
C ASP A 242 -8.11 -3.49 18.49
N LEU A 243 -6.97 -2.79 18.48
CA LEU A 243 -6.29 -2.35 17.26
C LEU A 243 -5.60 -3.51 16.53
N GLY A 244 -6.02 -3.84 15.31
CA GLY A 244 -5.34 -4.83 14.46
C GLY A 244 -3.97 -4.33 13.97
N GLY A 245 -2.96 -5.21 13.87
CA GLY A 245 -1.59 -4.82 13.52
C GLY A 245 -1.47 -4.04 12.19
N ARG A 246 -2.12 -4.51 11.13
CA ARG A 246 -2.16 -3.83 9.82
C ARG A 246 -2.87 -2.45 9.83
N TYR A 247 -3.64 -2.17 10.89
CA TYR A 247 -4.31 -0.89 11.16
C TYR A 247 -3.54 0.00 12.15
N SER A 248 -2.44 -0.49 12.74
CA SER A 248 -1.78 0.15 13.89
C SER A 248 -0.86 1.34 13.55
N VAL A 249 -0.75 1.72 12.27
CA VAL A 249 0.21 2.73 11.76
C VAL A 249 0.08 4.12 12.40
N PHE A 250 -1.09 4.50 12.89
CA PHE A 250 -1.30 5.76 13.61
C PHE A 250 -1.10 5.68 15.13
N SER A 251 -0.86 4.49 15.69
CA SER A 251 -0.48 4.30 17.10
C SER A 251 1.04 4.39 17.28
N ILE A 252 1.52 4.22 18.52
CA ILE A 252 2.95 4.11 18.84
C ILE A 252 3.72 3.13 17.93
N VAL A 253 3.08 2.07 17.40
CA VAL A 253 3.70 1.11 16.47
C VAL A 253 4.29 1.78 15.21
N GLY A 254 3.55 2.69 14.58
CA GLY A 254 4.05 3.44 13.42
C GLY A 254 4.63 4.80 13.79
N VAL A 255 4.05 5.46 14.80
CA VAL A 255 4.43 6.81 15.21
C VAL A 255 5.80 6.88 15.89
N LEU A 256 6.19 5.91 16.73
CA LEU A 256 7.52 5.93 17.36
C LEU A 256 8.64 5.79 16.31
N PRO A 257 8.64 4.81 15.40
CA PRO A 257 9.60 4.76 14.30
C PRO A 257 9.58 6.03 13.44
N ALA A 258 8.40 6.57 13.10
CA ALA A 258 8.31 7.80 12.31
C ALA A 258 8.94 9.01 13.00
N MET A 259 8.74 9.18 14.31
CA MET A 259 9.40 10.24 15.09
C MET A 259 10.91 10.01 15.21
N ILE A 260 11.37 8.76 15.37
CA ILE A 260 12.80 8.42 15.36
C ILE A 260 13.44 8.78 14.00
N ALA A 261 12.76 8.52 12.89
CA ALA A 261 13.17 8.98 11.56
C ALA A 261 13.04 10.51 11.36
N GLY A 262 12.58 11.28 12.35
CA GLY A 262 12.44 12.73 12.25
C GLY A 262 11.29 13.18 11.33
N LEU A 263 10.16 12.46 11.32
CA LEU A 263 8.93 12.82 10.59
C LEU A 263 7.90 13.50 11.51
N ASP A 264 7.10 14.40 10.96
CA ASP A 264 6.02 15.06 11.71
C ASP A 264 4.77 14.17 11.87
N ALA A 265 4.67 13.54 13.04
CA ALA A 265 3.51 12.74 13.45
C ALA A 265 2.20 13.53 13.60
N ILE A 266 2.26 14.85 13.86
CA ILE A 266 1.07 15.70 13.94
C ILE A 266 0.53 15.90 12.52
N ALA A 267 1.38 16.32 11.57
CA ALA A 267 1.02 16.41 10.16
C ALA A 267 0.51 15.06 9.60
N LEU A 268 1.14 13.94 9.97
CA LEU A 268 0.68 12.60 9.61
C LEU A 268 -0.78 12.35 10.06
N ARG A 269 -1.06 12.57 11.34
CA ARG A 269 -2.39 12.34 11.92
C ARG A 269 -3.45 13.31 11.40
N GLU A 270 -3.13 14.60 11.24
CA GLU A 270 -4.01 15.58 10.58
C GLU A 270 -4.40 15.15 9.16
N GLY A 271 -3.46 14.56 8.41
CA GLY A 271 -3.70 14.04 7.07
C GLY A 271 -4.77 12.95 7.06
N ALA A 272 -4.63 11.99 7.97
CA ALA A 272 -5.59 10.92 8.17
C ALA A 272 -6.94 11.45 8.67
N GLU A 273 -6.92 12.31 9.69
CA GLU A 273 -8.10 12.89 10.34
C GLU A 273 -8.96 13.67 9.34
N LYS A 274 -8.33 14.46 8.47
CA LYS A 274 -9.05 15.18 7.42
C LYS A 274 -9.83 14.26 6.49
N VAL A 275 -9.27 13.10 6.12
CA VAL A 275 -9.96 12.10 5.27
C VAL A 275 -11.07 11.38 6.03
N LEU A 276 -10.83 11.03 7.30
CA LEU A 276 -11.84 10.45 8.17
C LEU A 276 -13.03 11.40 8.38
N LEU A 277 -12.77 12.66 8.74
CA LEU A 277 -13.81 13.68 8.92
C LEU A 277 -14.53 14.00 7.60
N GLN A 278 -13.87 13.93 6.44
CA GLN A 278 -14.54 14.01 5.14
C GLN A 278 -15.50 12.85 4.92
N ALA A 279 -15.14 11.61 5.32
CA ALA A 279 -16.02 10.46 5.19
C ALA A 279 -17.23 10.50 6.15
N LEU A 280 -16.98 10.81 7.42
CA LEU A 280 -18.02 10.88 8.46
C LEU A 280 -19.08 11.94 8.16
N ASN A 281 -18.64 13.14 7.75
CA ASN A 281 -19.51 14.31 7.51
C ASN A 281 -20.02 14.42 6.06
N ALA A 282 -19.72 13.47 5.17
CA ALA A 282 -20.32 13.44 3.84
C ALA A 282 -21.84 13.21 3.96
N PRO A 283 -22.70 13.92 3.20
CA PRO A 283 -24.14 13.70 3.26
C PRO A 283 -24.54 12.38 2.60
N PHE A 284 -23.87 11.98 1.51
CA PHE A 284 -24.13 10.73 0.78
C PHE A 284 -22.88 9.86 0.67
N SER A 285 -23.08 8.54 0.61
CA SER A 285 -22.01 7.55 0.41
C SER A 285 -21.15 7.85 -0.82
N GLN A 286 -21.81 8.21 -1.93
CA GLN A 286 -21.17 8.56 -3.20
C GLN A 286 -20.18 9.74 -3.14
N ASP A 287 -20.23 10.59 -2.10
CA ASP A 287 -19.32 11.74 -1.94
C ASP A 287 -17.97 11.34 -1.31
N VAL A 288 -17.82 10.08 -0.85
CA VAL A 288 -16.62 9.58 -0.15
C VAL A 288 -15.74 8.76 -1.11
N PRO A 289 -14.53 9.20 -1.47
CA PRO A 289 -13.69 8.52 -2.47
C PRO A 289 -13.33 7.06 -2.13
N ALA A 290 -13.11 6.75 -0.84
CA ALA A 290 -12.82 5.40 -0.37
C ALA A 290 -14.02 4.44 -0.50
N VAL A 291 -15.24 4.96 -0.36
CA VAL A 291 -16.50 4.24 -0.60
C VAL A 291 -16.69 3.97 -2.09
N GLN A 292 -16.43 4.97 -2.95
CA GLN A 292 -16.47 4.80 -4.41
C GLN A 292 -15.52 3.68 -4.87
N GLY A 293 -14.28 3.65 -4.34
CA GLY A 293 -13.28 2.64 -4.69
C GLY A 293 -13.65 1.24 -4.20
N ALA A 294 -14.13 1.10 -2.96
CA ALA A 294 -14.64 -0.17 -2.43
C ALA A 294 -15.81 -0.72 -3.27
N GLY A 295 -16.81 0.11 -3.57
CA GLY A 295 -17.96 -0.26 -4.40
C GLY A 295 -17.56 -0.60 -5.85
N LEU A 296 -16.61 0.12 -6.43
CA LEU A 296 -16.07 -0.15 -7.76
C LEU A 296 -15.35 -1.51 -7.82
N ILE A 297 -14.47 -1.80 -6.85
CA ILE A 297 -13.75 -3.07 -6.77
C ILE A 297 -14.73 -4.25 -6.59
N TYR A 298 -15.71 -4.10 -5.69
CA TYR A 298 -16.76 -5.10 -5.49
C TYR A 298 -17.55 -5.37 -6.78
N ALA A 299 -18.03 -4.31 -7.44
CA ALA A 299 -18.80 -4.42 -8.67
C ALA A 299 -17.96 -4.99 -9.83
N LEU A 300 -16.66 -4.68 -9.93
CA LEU A 300 -15.75 -5.24 -10.95
C LEU A 300 -15.55 -6.75 -10.77
N LYS A 301 -15.44 -7.23 -9.52
CA LYS A 301 -15.47 -8.67 -9.24
C LYS A 301 -16.83 -9.29 -9.58
N ALA A 302 -17.92 -8.72 -9.08
CA ALA A 302 -19.27 -9.27 -9.22
C ALA A 302 -19.77 -9.34 -10.68
N THR A 303 -19.48 -8.32 -11.50
CA THR A 303 -20.04 -8.17 -12.86
C THR A 303 -19.07 -8.50 -14.00
N ARG A 304 -17.75 -8.51 -13.75
CA ARG A 304 -16.71 -8.75 -14.77
C ARG A 304 -15.68 -9.81 -14.37
N ASN A 305 -15.82 -10.46 -13.20
CA ASN A 305 -14.86 -11.40 -12.62
C ASN A 305 -13.42 -10.85 -12.52
N ILE A 306 -13.29 -9.53 -12.33
CA ILE A 306 -11.99 -8.88 -12.08
C ILE A 306 -11.61 -9.15 -10.64
N ASN A 307 -10.54 -9.93 -10.46
CA ASN A 307 -10.14 -10.45 -9.15
C ASN A 307 -8.84 -9.84 -8.61
N ILE A 308 -8.10 -9.09 -9.45
CA ILE A 308 -6.79 -8.52 -9.09
C ILE A 308 -6.88 -6.99 -9.02
N ASN A 309 -6.48 -6.41 -7.89
CA ASN A 309 -6.35 -4.97 -7.71
C ASN A 309 -4.87 -4.59 -7.76
N VAL A 310 -4.45 -3.95 -8.86
CA VAL A 310 -3.10 -3.44 -9.04
C VAL A 310 -3.01 -2.04 -8.41
N LEU A 311 -2.09 -1.83 -7.48
CA LEU A 311 -1.69 -0.51 -6.99
C LEU A 311 -0.34 -0.14 -7.62
N MET A 312 -0.29 1.01 -8.31
CA MET A 312 0.89 1.48 -9.04
C MET A 312 1.12 2.99 -8.83
N PRO A 313 1.90 3.40 -7.82
CA PRO A 313 2.35 4.77 -7.68
C PRO A 313 3.49 5.11 -8.66
N TYR A 314 3.56 6.37 -9.09
CA TYR A 314 4.67 6.98 -9.83
C TYR A 314 5.56 7.79 -8.88
N GLU A 315 5.99 7.15 -7.80
CA GLU A 315 6.77 7.73 -6.71
C GLU A 315 7.39 6.59 -5.89
N SER A 316 8.71 6.43 -5.92
CA SER A 316 9.42 5.35 -5.22
C SER A 316 9.21 5.38 -3.70
N ARG A 317 8.99 6.56 -3.11
CA ARG A 317 8.68 6.67 -1.66
C ARG A 317 7.32 6.08 -1.29
N LEU A 318 6.48 5.71 -2.26
CA LEU A 318 5.22 4.99 -2.04
C LEU A 318 5.33 3.47 -2.26
N GLU A 319 6.50 2.92 -2.62
CA GLU A 319 6.66 1.47 -2.78
C GLU A 319 6.44 0.69 -1.45
N PRO A 320 7.05 1.06 -0.30
CA PRO A 320 6.75 0.40 0.97
C PRO A 320 5.32 0.67 1.47
N PHE A 321 4.71 1.79 1.09
CA PHE A 321 3.28 2.04 1.27
C PHE A 321 2.42 1.05 0.46
N SER A 322 2.81 0.71 -0.77
CA SER A 322 2.15 -0.34 -1.55
C SER A 322 2.32 -1.73 -0.91
N ALA A 323 3.48 -2.02 -0.29
CA ALA A 323 3.67 -3.25 0.50
C ALA A 323 2.77 -3.29 1.76
N TRP A 324 2.60 -2.17 2.47
CA TRP A 324 1.64 -2.05 3.56
C TRP A 324 0.19 -2.24 3.08
N TYR A 325 -0.22 -1.60 1.97
CA TYR A 325 -1.55 -1.79 1.38
C TYR A 325 -1.81 -3.27 1.02
N LYS A 326 -0.81 -3.97 0.47
CA LYS A 326 -0.90 -5.40 0.13
C LYS A 326 -1.30 -6.24 1.34
N GLN A 327 -0.68 -6.00 2.50
CA GLN A 327 -1.05 -6.69 3.75
C GLN A 327 -2.42 -6.25 4.26
N LEU A 328 -2.67 -4.94 4.31
CA LEU A 328 -3.94 -4.35 4.74
C LEU A 328 -5.12 -4.97 4.00
N TRP A 329 -5.05 -5.03 2.67
CA TRP A 329 -6.09 -5.58 1.82
C TRP A 329 -6.22 -7.10 1.95
N ALA A 330 -5.11 -7.85 1.81
CA ALA A 330 -5.15 -9.31 1.79
C ALA A 330 -5.71 -9.89 3.10
N GLU A 331 -5.15 -9.53 4.26
CA GLU A 331 -5.59 -10.10 5.54
C GLU A 331 -7.01 -9.65 5.94
N SER A 332 -7.46 -8.48 5.49
CA SER A 332 -8.79 -7.96 5.84
C SER A 332 -9.88 -8.54 4.96
N VAL A 333 -9.69 -8.53 3.63
CA VAL A 333 -10.77 -8.76 2.66
C VAL A 333 -10.78 -10.20 2.11
N ALA A 334 -9.64 -10.90 2.05
CA ALA A 334 -9.57 -12.26 1.51
C ALA A 334 -9.91 -13.32 2.57
N LYS A 335 -11.19 -13.47 2.89
CA LYS A 335 -11.73 -14.49 3.81
C LYS A 335 -12.84 -15.30 3.15
N ASN A 336 -13.04 -16.55 3.57
CA ASN A 336 -14.16 -17.42 3.18
C ASN A 336 -14.37 -17.61 1.65
N GLY A 337 -13.31 -17.43 0.85
CA GLY A 337 -13.36 -17.44 -0.63
C GLY A 337 -13.82 -16.12 -1.27
N ALA A 338 -14.14 -15.10 -0.48
CA ALA A 338 -14.46 -13.75 -0.92
C ALA A 338 -13.20 -12.87 -1.10
N GLY A 339 -13.40 -11.60 -1.46
CA GLY A 339 -12.33 -10.63 -1.65
C GLY A 339 -11.60 -10.76 -2.99
N THR A 340 -10.43 -10.11 -3.08
CA THR A 340 -9.65 -9.89 -4.31
C THR A 340 -8.15 -9.90 -3.99
N THR A 341 -7.32 -10.31 -4.94
CA THR A 341 -5.86 -10.36 -4.82
C THR A 341 -5.25 -8.96 -4.98
N PRO A 342 -4.54 -8.41 -3.97
CA PRO A 342 -3.79 -7.17 -4.16
C PRO A 342 -2.46 -7.46 -4.87
N LEU A 343 -2.17 -6.69 -5.92
CA LEU A 343 -0.91 -6.72 -6.66
C LEU A 343 -0.25 -5.34 -6.54
N THR A 344 1.06 -5.30 -6.34
CA THR A 344 1.84 -4.06 -6.29
C THR A 344 2.71 -3.95 -7.52
N ALA A 345 2.73 -2.76 -8.11
CA ALA A 345 3.64 -2.38 -9.18
C ALA A 345 4.23 -0.99 -8.88
N LEU A 346 5.30 -0.60 -9.56
CA LEU A 346 5.91 0.73 -9.41
C LEU A 346 6.07 1.42 -10.77
N GLY A 347 5.64 2.68 -10.88
CA GLY A 347 5.87 3.53 -12.05
C GLY A 347 7.14 4.36 -11.92
N PRO A 348 7.95 4.54 -12.99
CA PRO A 348 7.80 3.93 -14.33
C PRO A 348 8.35 2.51 -14.45
N VAL A 349 9.06 1.98 -13.45
CA VAL A 349 9.80 0.69 -13.50
C VAL A 349 9.02 -0.44 -14.17
N ASP A 350 7.77 -0.68 -13.74
CA ASP A 350 6.96 -1.80 -14.22
C ASP A 350 6.27 -1.56 -15.58
N GLN A 351 6.49 -0.40 -16.20
CA GLN A 351 6.28 -0.25 -17.65
C GLN A 351 7.15 -1.24 -18.44
N HIS A 352 8.32 -1.60 -17.90
CA HIS A 352 9.31 -2.47 -18.54
C HIS A 352 9.30 -3.92 -18.01
N SER A 353 8.38 -4.27 -17.09
CA SER A 353 8.30 -5.61 -16.49
C SER A 353 6.89 -6.24 -16.57
N GLN A 354 5.82 -5.47 -16.27
CA GLN A 354 4.46 -5.98 -16.10
C GLN A 354 3.43 -5.34 -17.05
N LEU A 355 3.71 -4.15 -17.61
CA LEU A 355 2.71 -3.41 -18.41
C LEU A 355 2.22 -4.19 -19.64
N GLN A 356 3.04 -5.04 -20.26
CA GLN A 356 2.60 -5.93 -21.34
C GLN A 356 1.51 -6.93 -20.88
N LEU A 357 1.64 -7.48 -19.67
CA LEU A 357 0.63 -8.34 -19.03
C LEU A 357 -0.62 -7.52 -18.62
N PHE A 358 -0.44 -6.25 -18.26
CA PHE A 358 -1.52 -5.35 -17.87
C PHE A 358 -2.38 -4.88 -19.06
N LEU A 359 -1.75 -4.56 -20.20
CA LEU A 359 -2.40 -4.01 -21.40
C LEU A 359 -3.04 -5.08 -22.29
N ASP A 360 -2.39 -6.24 -22.48
CA ASP A 360 -2.84 -7.28 -23.44
C ASP A 360 -3.06 -8.66 -22.81
N GLY A 361 -2.60 -8.89 -21.58
CA GLY A 361 -2.91 -10.11 -20.83
C GLY A 361 -4.39 -10.21 -20.38
N PRO A 362 -4.73 -11.20 -19.53
CA PRO A 362 -6.10 -11.44 -19.06
C PRO A 362 -6.81 -10.18 -18.55
N ARG A 363 -8.14 -10.11 -18.73
CA ARG A 363 -8.99 -8.97 -18.32
C ARG A 363 -9.52 -9.13 -16.89
N ASP A 364 -8.65 -9.55 -16.00
CA ASP A 364 -8.87 -9.91 -14.59
C ASP A 364 -8.39 -8.83 -13.59
N LYS A 365 -7.86 -7.70 -14.10
CA LYS A 365 -7.19 -6.63 -13.33
C LYS A 365 -7.97 -5.31 -13.33
N PHE A 366 -8.03 -4.68 -12.17
CA PHE A 366 -8.35 -3.27 -11.95
C PHE A 366 -7.08 -2.51 -11.53
N PHE A 367 -6.92 -1.26 -11.96
CA PHE A 367 -5.72 -0.47 -11.72
C PHE A 367 -5.99 0.78 -10.86
N THR A 368 -5.22 0.96 -9.81
CA THR A 368 -5.14 2.21 -9.03
C THR A 368 -3.79 2.85 -9.32
N ILE A 369 -3.80 3.85 -10.21
CA ILE A 369 -2.60 4.63 -10.52
C ILE A 369 -2.53 5.82 -9.55
N ILE A 370 -1.39 6.02 -8.88
CA ILE A 370 -1.15 7.22 -8.06
C ILE A 370 -0.05 8.06 -8.74
N THR A 371 -0.28 9.36 -8.96
CA THR A 371 0.75 10.26 -9.51
C THR A 371 0.94 11.52 -8.66
N THR A 372 2.16 12.03 -8.68
CA THR A 372 2.64 13.27 -8.05
C THR A 372 2.78 14.40 -9.08
N ASP A 373 2.81 15.66 -8.64
CA ASP A 373 3.11 16.82 -9.51
C ASP A 373 4.64 16.91 -9.74
N THR A 374 5.22 16.04 -10.57
CA THR A 374 6.69 15.95 -10.78
C THR A 374 7.26 16.85 -11.89
N SER A 375 6.42 17.45 -12.73
CA SER A 375 6.90 18.29 -13.85
C SER A 375 7.79 19.45 -13.36
N GLY A 376 8.91 19.66 -14.04
CA GLY A 376 9.95 20.62 -13.67
C GLY A 376 10.77 20.26 -12.41
N ALA A 377 10.62 19.06 -11.84
CA ALA A 377 11.36 18.61 -10.66
C ALA A 377 12.52 17.65 -11.01
N GLY A 378 13.56 17.64 -10.16
CA GLY A 378 14.76 16.83 -10.36
C GLY A 378 15.78 17.45 -11.32
N PRO A 379 16.84 16.71 -11.71
CA PRO A 379 17.85 17.20 -12.65
C PRO A 379 17.24 17.54 -14.02
N VAL A 380 17.75 18.61 -14.64
CA VAL A 380 17.53 18.93 -16.06
C VAL A 380 18.43 18.02 -16.90
N ILE A 381 17.89 17.50 -18.00
CA ILE A 381 18.66 16.75 -19.01
C ILE A 381 19.43 17.75 -19.86
N ASP A 382 20.76 17.68 -19.81
CA ASP A 382 21.66 18.65 -20.47
C ASP A 382 21.54 18.56 -22.00
N SER A 383 21.01 19.62 -22.60
CA SER A 383 20.84 19.75 -24.05
C SER A 383 22.17 19.75 -24.82
N THR A 384 23.29 20.06 -24.17
CA THR A 384 24.63 20.07 -24.80
C THR A 384 25.25 18.68 -24.94
N LEU A 385 24.61 17.65 -24.37
CA LEU A 385 25.00 16.25 -24.49
C LEU A 385 24.08 15.45 -25.44
N ILE A 386 23.17 16.13 -26.17
CA ILE A 386 22.20 15.53 -27.09
C ILE A 386 22.49 16.00 -28.53
N ASP A 387 23.40 15.29 -29.18
CA ASP A 387 23.67 15.44 -30.62
C ASP A 387 22.75 14.56 -31.51
N ASP A 388 22.07 13.57 -30.93
CA ASP A 388 21.19 12.64 -31.64
C ASP A 388 19.76 13.24 -31.79
N PRO A 389 19.24 13.43 -33.02
CA PRO A 389 17.88 13.93 -33.24
C PRO A 389 16.77 13.06 -32.63
N GLU A 390 16.96 11.74 -32.49
CA GLU A 390 15.95 10.86 -31.90
C GLU A 390 15.79 11.10 -30.39
N LEU A 391 16.82 11.62 -29.72
CA LEU A 391 16.80 12.00 -28.30
C LEU A 391 16.35 13.45 -28.06
N GLY A 392 16.09 14.24 -29.12
CA GLY A 392 15.77 15.66 -29.03
C GLY A 392 14.54 16.00 -28.18
N TYR A 393 13.62 15.05 -27.97
CA TYR A 393 12.43 15.22 -27.12
C TYR A 393 12.74 15.23 -25.61
N LEU A 394 13.95 14.83 -25.20
CA LEU A 394 14.43 14.90 -23.81
C LEU A 394 15.14 16.24 -23.51
N SER A 395 15.51 17.00 -24.55
CA SER A 395 16.43 18.13 -24.44
C SER A 395 15.84 19.27 -23.60
N GLY A 396 16.50 19.57 -22.47
CA GLY A 396 16.06 20.62 -21.54
C GLY A 396 14.82 20.28 -20.70
N HIS A 397 14.31 19.04 -20.76
CA HIS A 397 13.28 18.55 -19.82
C HIS A 397 13.93 18.06 -18.52
N THR A 398 13.16 17.97 -17.41
CA THR A 398 13.67 17.32 -16.19
C THR A 398 13.33 15.82 -16.17
N ILE A 399 14.03 15.07 -15.31
CA ILE A 399 13.65 13.68 -14.99
C ILE A 399 12.19 13.60 -14.49
N GLY A 400 11.72 14.61 -13.74
CA GLY A 400 10.33 14.69 -13.28
C GLY A 400 9.31 14.97 -14.39
N ASP A 401 9.69 15.64 -15.49
CA ASP A 401 8.84 15.77 -16.68
C ASP A 401 8.66 14.44 -17.41
N LEU A 402 9.74 13.64 -17.53
CA LEU A 402 9.68 12.30 -18.11
C LEU A 402 8.74 11.40 -17.29
N VAL A 403 8.90 11.35 -15.97
CA VAL A 403 8.03 10.56 -15.07
C VAL A 403 6.57 11.01 -15.14
N ALA A 404 6.30 12.31 -15.30
CA ALA A 404 4.95 12.84 -15.48
C ALA A 404 4.34 12.40 -16.83
N ALA A 405 5.13 12.44 -17.91
CA ALA A 405 4.72 11.99 -19.23
C ALA A 405 4.46 10.47 -19.26
N GLU A 406 5.33 9.68 -18.65
CA GLU A 406 5.22 8.22 -18.51
C GLU A 406 3.96 7.81 -17.72
N GLY A 407 3.65 8.51 -16.62
CA GLY A 407 2.42 8.29 -15.86
C GLY A 407 1.16 8.60 -16.67
N ALA A 408 1.16 9.72 -17.40
CA ALA A 408 0.07 10.09 -18.29
C ALA A 408 -0.09 9.10 -19.47
N ALA A 409 1.02 8.63 -20.04
CA ALA A 409 1.04 7.66 -21.13
C ALA A 409 0.48 6.30 -20.70
N THR A 410 0.84 5.80 -19.51
CA THR A 410 0.26 4.55 -18.97
C THR A 410 -1.25 4.67 -18.74
N ILE A 411 -1.73 5.82 -18.22
CA ILE A 411 -3.17 6.07 -18.05
C ILE A 411 -3.91 6.07 -19.39
N GLU A 412 -3.34 6.70 -20.42
CA GLU A 412 -3.91 6.68 -21.78
C GLU A 412 -3.84 5.30 -22.46
N ALA A 413 -2.78 4.52 -22.21
CA ALA A 413 -2.67 3.13 -22.69
C ALA A 413 -3.74 2.23 -22.05
N LEU A 414 -3.92 2.31 -20.72
CA LEU A 414 -4.99 1.60 -20.00
C LEU A 414 -6.38 1.98 -20.56
N ARG A 415 -6.62 3.27 -20.80
CA ARG A 415 -7.85 3.79 -21.42
C ARG A 415 -8.08 3.19 -22.82
N ARG A 416 -7.06 3.21 -23.69
CA ARG A 416 -7.14 2.68 -25.07
C ARG A 416 -7.34 1.17 -25.14
N HIS A 417 -6.70 0.40 -24.26
CA HIS A 417 -6.86 -1.06 -24.18
C HIS A 417 -8.16 -1.49 -23.44
N GLY A 418 -9.00 -0.53 -23.03
CA GLY A 418 -10.28 -0.78 -22.36
C GLY A 418 -10.13 -1.35 -20.95
N ARG A 419 -8.98 -1.11 -20.30
CA ARG A 419 -8.69 -1.58 -18.94
C ARG A 419 -9.43 -0.67 -17.92
N PRO A 420 -10.02 -1.21 -16.85
CA PRO A 420 -10.68 -0.40 -15.83
C PRO A 420 -9.68 0.12 -14.81
N PHE A 421 -9.73 1.42 -14.52
CA PHE A 421 -8.79 2.06 -13.61
C PHE A 421 -9.40 3.23 -12.86
N ARG A 422 -8.74 3.60 -11.76
CA ARG A 422 -8.85 4.93 -11.14
C ARG A 422 -7.49 5.63 -11.13
N HIS A 423 -7.53 6.95 -11.15
CA HIS A 423 -6.37 7.81 -11.00
C HIS A 423 -6.50 8.59 -9.70
N ILE A 424 -5.53 8.43 -8.80
CA ILE A 424 -5.39 9.25 -7.58
C ILE A 424 -4.26 10.26 -7.82
N ARG A 425 -4.57 11.54 -7.78
CA ARG A 425 -3.61 12.63 -7.91
C ARG A 425 -3.33 13.27 -6.55
N VAL A 426 -2.05 13.26 -6.15
CA VAL A 426 -1.53 13.91 -4.95
C VAL A 426 -0.53 14.98 -5.38
N LYS A 427 -0.56 16.18 -4.79
CA LYS A 427 0.41 17.21 -5.20
C LYS A 427 1.85 16.79 -4.90
N GLN A 428 2.09 16.36 -3.66
CA GLN A 428 3.41 15.97 -3.17
C GLN A 428 3.27 14.89 -2.11
N VAL A 429 4.22 13.96 -2.04
CA VAL A 429 4.29 12.94 -0.99
C VAL A 429 5.12 13.47 0.20
N ASN A 430 4.43 13.63 1.33
CA ASN A 430 4.92 14.01 2.65
C ASN A 430 3.99 13.39 3.72
N GLU A 431 4.24 13.66 5.00
CA GLU A 431 3.52 13.09 6.14
C GLU A 431 2.00 13.28 6.04
N ARG A 432 1.55 14.53 5.78
CA ARG A 432 0.12 14.86 5.70
C ARG A 432 -0.56 14.22 4.48
N THR A 433 0.13 14.08 3.35
CA THR A 433 -0.39 13.34 2.19
C THR A 433 -0.43 11.82 2.47
N LEU A 434 0.63 11.27 3.08
CA LEU A 434 0.73 9.84 3.32
C LEU A 434 -0.30 9.36 4.36
N GLY A 435 -0.52 10.13 5.43
CA GLY A 435 -1.60 9.85 6.39
C GLY A 435 -2.99 9.90 5.75
N ALA A 436 -3.22 10.85 4.83
CA ALA A 436 -4.45 10.93 4.05
C ALA A 436 -4.66 9.72 3.13
N LEU A 437 -3.60 9.24 2.47
CA LEU A 437 -3.63 8.01 1.68
C LEU A 437 -3.87 6.78 2.56
N MET A 438 -3.13 6.62 3.67
CA MET A 438 -3.31 5.50 4.60
C MET A 438 -4.74 5.45 5.15
N MET A 439 -5.32 6.58 5.55
CA MET A 439 -6.72 6.60 6.01
C MET A 439 -7.72 6.30 4.88
N HIS A 440 -7.48 6.79 3.66
CA HIS A 440 -8.31 6.43 2.50
C HIS A 440 -8.36 4.91 2.30
N PHE A 441 -7.20 4.24 2.26
CA PHE A 441 -7.14 2.80 2.04
C PHE A 441 -7.61 1.98 3.24
N ILE A 442 -7.49 2.48 4.48
CA ILE A 442 -8.11 1.87 5.67
C ILE A 442 -9.65 1.89 5.54
N LEU A 443 -10.24 3.06 5.24
CA LEU A 443 -11.69 3.17 5.04
C LEU A 443 -12.16 2.29 3.88
N GLU A 444 -11.46 2.32 2.75
CA GLU A 444 -11.79 1.50 1.58
C GLU A 444 -11.73 0.00 1.90
N THR A 445 -10.73 -0.45 2.66
CA THR A 445 -10.57 -1.85 3.05
C THR A 445 -11.71 -2.32 3.96
N VAL A 446 -12.10 -1.50 4.94
CA VAL A 446 -13.24 -1.80 5.83
C VAL A 446 -14.55 -1.83 5.05
N MET A 447 -14.76 -0.87 4.14
CA MET A 447 -15.96 -0.82 3.29
C MET A 447 -16.02 -1.98 2.29
N ALA A 448 -14.89 -2.39 1.71
CA ALA A 448 -14.83 -3.55 0.83
C ALA A 448 -15.12 -4.86 1.59
N ALA A 449 -14.56 -5.03 2.80
CA ALA A 449 -14.84 -6.18 3.64
C ALA A 449 -16.33 -6.30 4.00
N HIS A 450 -16.98 -5.17 4.34
CA HIS A 450 -18.43 -5.10 4.56
C HIS A 450 -19.22 -5.59 3.33
N LEU A 451 -18.89 -5.09 2.12
CA LEU A 451 -19.55 -5.51 0.87
C LEU A 451 -19.32 -7.00 0.55
N PHE A 452 -18.15 -7.53 0.90
CA PHE A 452 -17.83 -8.96 0.75
C PHE A 452 -18.41 -9.84 1.87
N GLY A 453 -19.09 -9.28 2.88
CA GLY A 453 -19.69 -10.03 3.98
C GLY A 453 -18.67 -10.66 4.93
N VAL A 454 -17.50 -10.03 5.11
CA VAL A 454 -16.40 -10.55 5.93
C VAL A 454 -15.91 -9.52 6.95
N ASP A 455 -15.45 -9.99 8.10
CA ASP A 455 -14.84 -9.13 9.11
C ASP A 455 -13.44 -8.63 8.67
N PRO A 456 -13.20 -7.31 8.57
CA PRO A 456 -11.89 -6.77 8.21
C PRO A 456 -10.82 -6.89 9.30
N PHE A 457 -11.16 -7.17 10.56
CA PHE A 457 -10.25 -7.02 11.71
C PHE A 457 -9.55 -8.31 12.17
N THR A 458 -10.16 -9.48 12.05
CA THR A 458 -9.51 -10.78 12.34
C THR A 458 -8.66 -11.32 11.17
N GLN A 459 -7.90 -12.42 11.40
CA GLN A 459 -7.14 -13.15 10.38
C GLN A 459 -6.92 -14.64 10.77
N PRO A 460 -7.97 -15.43 11.07
CA PRO A 460 -7.84 -16.74 11.73
C PRO A 460 -6.95 -17.75 10.97
N ALA A 461 -6.93 -17.72 9.63
CA ALA A 461 -6.22 -18.67 8.79
C ALA A 461 -4.70 -18.74 9.04
N VAL A 462 -4.05 -17.67 9.52
CA VAL A 462 -2.58 -17.67 9.72
C VAL A 462 -2.14 -18.38 11.01
N GLU A 463 -3.07 -18.70 11.92
CA GLU A 463 -2.73 -19.30 13.21
C GLU A 463 -2.28 -20.77 13.09
N LEU A 464 -2.73 -21.50 12.06
CA LEU A 464 -2.27 -22.87 11.82
C LEU A 464 -0.76 -22.92 11.59
N GLY A 465 -0.22 -22.05 10.73
CA GLY A 465 1.22 -21.96 10.47
C GLY A 465 2.02 -21.67 11.74
N LYS A 466 1.55 -20.74 12.59
CA LYS A 466 2.19 -20.42 13.87
C LYS A 466 2.14 -21.57 14.88
N ARG A 467 1.12 -22.43 14.85
CA ARG A 467 1.04 -23.65 15.67
C ARG A 467 2.02 -24.70 15.18
N LEU A 468 2.05 -24.97 13.87
CA LEU A 468 2.95 -25.94 13.25
C LEU A 468 4.43 -25.55 13.42
N THR A 469 4.79 -24.29 13.21
CA THR A 469 6.17 -23.80 13.40
C THR A 469 6.69 -24.05 14.81
N ARG A 470 5.88 -23.72 15.84
CA ARG A 470 6.23 -24.01 17.25
C ARG A 470 6.34 -25.51 17.54
N ARG A 471 5.55 -26.34 16.85
CA ARG A 471 5.54 -27.80 17.00
C ARG A 471 6.78 -28.45 16.41
N TYR A 472 7.19 -28.07 15.19
CA TYR A 472 8.40 -28.56 14.54
C TYR A 472 9.67 -28.14 15.31
N LEU A 473 9.72 -26.87 15.78
CA LEU A 473 10.82 -26.39 16.64
C LEU A 473 10.89 -27.09 18.02
N ALA A 474 9.85 -27.82 18.41
CA ALA A 474 9.82 -28.64 19.62
C ALA A 474 10.11 -30.14 19.36
N GLY A 475 10.40 -30.55 18.11
CA GLY A 475 10.71 -31.94 17.74
C GLY A 475 9.52 -32.91 17.76
N ASN A 476 8.29 -32.40 17.76
CA ASN A 476 7.07 -33.21 17.94
C ASN A 476 6.48 -33.69 16.60
N ASP A 477 7.18 -34.56 15.87
CA ASP A 477 6.92 -34.83 14.44
C ASP A 477 5.76 -35.79 14.09
N GLU A 478 4.94 -36.26 15.04
CA GLU A 478 3.83 -37.20 14.73
C GLU A 478 2.87 -36.67 13.63
N VAL A 479 2.73 -37.46 12.56
CA VAL A 479 1.98 -37.09 11.35
C VAL A 479 0.53 -36.70 11.68
N PHE A 480 0.14 -35.49 11.29
CA PHE A 480 -1.24 -35.04 11.42
C PHE A 480 -2.12 -35.78 10.39
N SER A 481 -3.02 -36.63 10.85
CA SER A 481 -4.17 -37.05 10.04
C SER A 481 -5.08 -35.83 9.84
N VAL A 482 -4.90 -35.13 8.72
CA VAL A 482 -5.70 -33.95 8.39
C VAL A 482 -7.12 -34.39 8.04
N VAL A 483 -7.95 -34.53 9.07
CA VAL A 483 -9.40 -34.46 8.94
C VAL A 483 -9.71 -33.01 8.51
N PRO A 484 -10.29 -32.77 7.33
CA PRO A 484 -10.70 -31.43 6.96
C PRO A 484 -11.77 -30.94 7.94
N GLU A 485 -11.60 -29.75 8.52
CA GLU A 485 -12.73 -29.06 9.12
C GLU A 485 -13.79 -28.87 8.04
N ALA A 486 -15.01 -29.35 8.30
CA ALA A 486 -16.10 -29.26 7.34
C ALA A 486 -16.34 -27.79 6.98
N ALA A 487 -16.44 -27.50 5.68
CA ALA A 487 -16.78 -26.17 5.23
C ALA A 487 -18.10 -25.74 5.88
N PRO A 488 -18.21 -24.52 6.44
CA PRO A 488 -19.41 -24.09 7.14
C PRO A 488 -20.62 -24.19 6.22
N ASP A 489 -21.69 -24.80 6.74
CA ASP A 489 -22.86 -25.18 5.96
C ASP A 489 -23.48 -23.96 5.25
N ARG A 490 -23.72 -24.09 3.95
CA ARG A 490 -24.31 -23.04 3.11
C ARG A 490 -25.84 -23.10 3.13
N THR A 491 -26.43 -23.33 4.31
CA THR A 491 -27.88 -23.37 4.53
C THR A 491 -28.32 -22.50 5.71
N VAL A 492 -28.31 -21.18 5.49
CA VAL A 492 -29.17 -20.24 6.21
C VAL A 492 -29.93 -19.43 5.15
N HIS A 493 -31.24 -19.27 5.35
CA HIS A 493 -32.17 -18.60 4.43
C HIS A 493 -32.16 -17.07 4.57
#